data_AF-A0A4Q3EI02-F1
#
_entry.id   AF-A0A4Q3EI02-F1
#
_cell.length_a   1.000
_cell.length_b   1.000
_cell.length_c   1.000
_cell.angle_alpha   90.00
_cell.angle_beta   90.00
_cell.angle_gamma   90.00
#
_symmetry.space_group_name_H-M   'P 1'
#
loop_
_entity.id
_entity.type
_entity.pdbx_description
1 polymer ?
#
loop_
_entity_poly.entity_id
_entity_poly.type
_entity_poly.pdbx_seq_one_letter_code
_entity_poly.pdbx_strand_id
1 'polypeptide(L)'
;MKIKTKLRLGFGFLFVVVLSFGALALFYINEISKNAEIILKDNYESLQHSRDMRQVLDDNTLPLGRTAIAAFDDQLANERNNITEPGEREEVIQLVTAYNKLTGAGTLPADLLPVEREVRRRLRNIEDINMQAIVRKHEAAKTSVQKATMLLGLVGSFTFLILFSFMANFPGFVANPLRQLLDGIRQIGNRNYKQRLEFKNNW
;
A
#
# COMPACT_ATOMS: atom_id res chain seq x y z
N MET A 1 -36.76 0.14 30.94
CA MET A 1 -36.26 -0.26 29.59
C MET A 1 -35.82 -1.70 29.71
N LYS A 2 -36.53 -2.64 29.06
CA LYS A 2 -36.37 -4.08 29.34
C LYS A 2 -34.91 -4.52 29.18
N ILE A 3 -34.44 -5.40 30.06
CA ILE A 3 -33.05 -5.90 30.06
C ILE A 3 -32.65 -6.48 28.69
N LYS A 4 -33.58 -7.18 28.02
CA LYS A 4 -33.42 -7.67 26.65
C LYS A 4 -33.10 -6.56 25.64
N THR A 5 -33.74 -5.40 25.76
CA THR A 5 -33.54 -4.26 24.86
C THR A 5 -32.19 -3.60 25.12
N LYS A 6 -31.79 -3.40 26.39
CA LYS A 6 -30.46 -2.89 26.75
C LYS A 6 -29.34 -3.79 26.23
N LEU A 7 -29.47 -5.11 26.39
CA LEU A 7 -28.52 -6.09 25.89
C LEU A 7 -28.40 -6.08 24.37
N ARG A 8 -29.54 -6.07 23.66
CA ARG A 8 -29.56 -6.06 22.20
C ARG A 8 -28.96 -4.78 21.62
N LEU A 9 -29.23 -3.63 22.24
CA LEU A 9 -28.64 -2.34 21.85
C LEU A 9 -27.13 -2.31 22.11
N GLY A 10 -26.67 -2.80 23.27
CA GLY A 10 -25.25 -2.84 23.61
C GLY A 10 -24.43 -3.73 22.68
N PHE A 11 -24.89 -4.97 22.44
CA PHE A 11 -24.23 -5.88 21.50
C PHE A 11 -24.35 -5.42 20.04
N GLY A 12 -25.48 -4.84 19.65
CA GLY A 12 -25.65 -4.26 18.31
C GLY A 12 -24.70 -3.09 18.07
N PHE A 13 -24.57 -2.19 19.05
CA PHE A 13 -23.59 -1.11 19.00
C PHE A 13 -22.16 -1.66 18.90
N LEU A 14 -21.81 -2.64 19.72
CA LEU A 14 -20.48 -3.26 19.70
C LEU A 14 -20.17 -3.90 18.33
N PHE A 15 -21.14 -4.59 17.75
CA PHE A 15 -21.01 -5.19 16.43
C PHE A 15 -20.74 -4.14 15.36
N VAL A 16 -21.47 -3.02 15.37
CA VAL A 16 -21.25 -1.90 14.43
C VAL A 16 -19.86 -1.29 14.61
N VAL A 17 -19.39 -1.10 15.85
CA VAL A 17 -18.05 -0.56 16.13
C VAL A 17 -16.97 -1.47 15.56
N VAL A 18 -17.03 -2.78 15.84
CA VAL A 18 -16.04 -3.76 15.34
C VAL A 18 -16.06 -3.84 13.82
N LEU A 19 -17.24 -3.90 13.21
CA LEU A 19 -17.39 -3.98 11.76
C LEU A 19 -16.87 -2.72 11.07
N SER A 20 -17.16 -1.53 11.62
CA SER A 20 -16.65 -0.26 11.10
C SER A 20 -15.13 -0.18 11.20
N PHE A 21 -14.55 -0.61 12.32
CA PHE A 21 -13.09 -0.66 12.49
C PHE A 21 -12.44 -1.61 11.48
N GLY A 22 -12.97 -2.81 11.30
CA GLY A 22 -12.48 -3.78 10.32
C GLY A 22 -12.55 -3.26 8.89
N ALA A 23 -13.66 -2.63 8.51
CA ALA A 23 -13.81 -2.01 7.20
C ALA A 23 -12.81 -0.87 6.98
N LEU A 24 -12.59 -0.01 7.99
CA LEU A 24 -11.63 1.08 7.93
C LEU A 24 -10.18 0.57 7.80
N ALA A 25 -9.83 -0.47 8.56
CA ALA A 25 -8.52 -1.10 8.48
C ALA A 25 -8.27 -1.69 7.09
N LEU A 26 -9.23 -2.42 6.53
CA LEU A 26 -9.14 -2.97 5.17
C LEU A 26 -9.04 -1.88 4.11
N PHE A 27 -9.79 -0.79 4.24
CA PHE A 27 -9.72 0.36 3.34
C PHE A 27 -8.31 0.95 3.30
N TYR A 28 -7.72 1.26 4.46
CA TYR A 28 -6.36 1.83 4.53
C TYR A 28 -5.29 0.85 4.05
N ILE A 29 -5.41 -0.45 4.36
CA ILE A 29 -4.47 -1.46 3.84
C ILE A 29 -4.50 -1.48 2.31
N ASN A 30 -5.69 -1.48 1.71
CA ASN A 30 -5.85 -1.51 0.26
C ASN A 30 -5.30 -0.24 -0.41
N GLU A 31 -5.51 0.94 0.20
CA GLU A 31 -4.98 2.21 -0.29
C GLU A 31 -3.43 2.23 -0.25
N ILE A 32 -2.83 1.65 0.79
CA ILE A 32 -1.37 1.51 0.89
C ILE A 32 -0.84 0.58 -0.21
N SER A 33 -1.48 -0.58 -0.41
CA SER A 33 -1.02 -1.58 -1.39
C SER A 33 -1.10 -1.10 -2.83
N LYS A 34 -2.23 -0.49 -3.23
CA LYS A 34 -2.48 -0.12 -4.63
C LYS A 34 -1.53 0.97 -5.14
N ASN A 35 -1.11 1.88 -4.27
CA ASN A 35 -0.19 2.96 -4.64
C ASN A 35 1.27 2.50 -4.77
N ALA A 36 1.64 1.36 -4.16
CA ALA A 36 3.01 0.86 -4.18
C ALA A 36 3.30 -0.03 -5.41
N GLU A 37 2.32 -0.80 -5.89
CA GLU A 37 2.58 -1.90 -6.84
C GLU A 37 2.73 -1.45 -8.30
N ILE A 38 1.76 -0.68 -8.82
CA ILE A 38 1.74 -0.31 -10.25
C ILE A 38 2.79 0.76 -10.55
N ILE A 39 2.97 1.70 -9.63
CA ILE A 39 3.81 2.86 -9.86
C ILE A 39 5.30 2.49 -9.84
N LEU A 40 5.74 1.57 -8.98
CA LEU A 40 7.14 1.15 -8.96
C LEU A 40 7.49 0.34 -10.21
N LYS A 41 6.59 -0.54 -10.66
CA LYS A 41 6.88 -1.50 -11.73
C LYS A 41 7.36 -0.80 -13.00
N ASP A 42 6.61 0.19 -13.47
CA ASP A 42 6.92 0.85 -14.73
C ASP A 42 8.23 1.67 -14.63
N ASN A 43 8.48 2.36 -13.52
CA ASN A 43 9.75 3.09 -13.31
C ASN A 43 10.96 2.14 -13.22
N TYR A 44 10.79 0.93 -12.67
CA TYR A 44 11.84 -0.10 -12.67
C TYR A 44 12.08 -0.67 -14.07
N GLU A 45 11.04 -0.79 -14.90
CA GLU A 45 11.18 -1.22 -16.30
C GLU A 45 12.01 -0.20 -17.11
N SER A 46 11.78 1.11 -16.97
CA SER A 46 12.61 2.13 -17.64
C SER A 46 14.08 2.09 -17.20
N LEU A 47 14.34 1.83 -15.91
CA LEU A 47 15.71 1.63 -15.41
C LEU A 47 16.35 0.37 -15.99
N GLN A 48 15.58 -0.71 -16.16
CA GLN A 48 16.05 -1.94 -16.76
C GLN A 48 16.38 -1.74 -18.25
N HIS A 49 15.49 -1.14 -19.04
CA HIS A 49 15.74 -0.84 -20.45
C HIS A 49 16.96 0.07 -20.62
N SER A 50 17.10 1.10 -19.78
CA SER A 50 18.27 1.99 -19.78
C SER A 50 19.57 1.25 -19.47
N ARG A 51 19.56 0.37 -18.47
CA ARG A 51 20.71 -0.47 -18.12
C ARG A 51 21.08 -1.42 -19.26
N ASP A 52 20.10 -2.10 -19.84
CA ASP A 52 20.34 -3.11 -20.88
C ASP A 52 20.84 -2.44 -22.18
N MET A 53 20.34 -1.25 -22.52
CA MET A 53 20.90 -0.40 -23.59
C MET A 53 22.35 0.03 -23.31
N ARG A 54 22.68 0.42 -22.07
CA ARG A 54 24.06 0.74 -21.69
C ARG A 54 24.97 -0.48 -21.78
N GLN A 55 24.50 -1.63 -21.35
CA GLN A 55 25.25 -2.88 -21.44
C GLN A 55 25.60 -3.21 -22.90
N VAL A 56 24.69 -2.99 -23.85
CA VAL A 56 25.01 -3.13 -25.28
C VAL A 56 26.20 -2.24 -25.68
N LEU A 57 26.27 -1.01 -25.18
CA LEU A 57 27.39 -0.11 -25.46
C LEU A 57 28.69 -0.51 -24.73
N ASP A 58 28.59 -1.16 -23.57
CA ASP A 58 29.74 -1.64 -22.80
C ASP A 58 30.36 -2.92 -23.38
N ASP A 59 29.51 -3.83 -23.88
CA ASP A 59 29.91 -5.14 -24.38
C ASP A 59 30.36 -5.13 -25.85
N ASN A 60 30.23 -4.00 -26.56
CA ASN A 60 30.51 -3.90 -27.99
C ASN A 60 31.45 -2.73 -28.31
N THR A 61 32.30 -2.91 -29.32
CA THR A 61 33.11 -1.83 -29.87
C THR A 61 32.35 -1.05 -30.95
N LEU A 62 32.72 0.21 -31.14
CA LEU A 62 32.16 1.03 -32.23
C LEU A 62 32.92 0.79 -33.54
N PRO A 63 32.24 0.80 -34.70
CA PRO A 63 30.78 0.91 -34.86
C PRO A 63 30.04 -0.37 -34.43
N LEU A 64 28.81 -0.22 -33.92
CA LEU A 64 28.02 -1.34 -33.43
C LEU A 64 27.71 -2.37 -34.53
N GLY A 65 27.87 -3.64 -34.21
CA GLY A 65 27.47 -4.75 -35.09
C GLY A 65 25.94 -4.92 -35.16
N ARG A 66 25.45 -5.65 -36.18
CA ARG A 66 24.00 -5.86 -36.39
C ARG A 66 23.27 -6.44 -35.18
N THR A 67 23.90 -7.38 -34.47
CA THR A 67 23.31 -7.99 -33.27
C THR A 67 23.18 -7.00 -32.12
N ALA A 68 24.20 -6.15 -31.92
CA ALA A 68 24.17 -5.10 -30.91
C ALA A 68 23.11 -4.04 -31.23
N ILE A 69 22.98 -3.67 -32.51
CA ILE A 69 21.92 -2.76 -32.98
C ILE A 69 20.55 -3.35 -32.66
N ALA A 70 20.29 -4.60 -33.05
CA ALA A 70 19.01 -5.25 -32.79
C ALA A 70 18.68 -5.35 -31.29
N ALA A 71 19.67 -5.66 -30.44
CA ALA A 71 19.48 -5.69 -28.99
C ALA A 71 19.16 -4.31 -28.40
N PHE A 72 19.82 -3.26 -28.88
CA PHE A 72 19.53 -1.90 -28.46
C PHE A 72 18.14 -1.45 -28.94
N ASP A 73 17.78 -1.74 -30.19
CA ASP A 73 16.49 -1.37 -30.79
C ASP A 73 15.31 -2.00 -30.04
N ASP A 74 15.45 -3.26 -29.61
CA ASP A 74 14.44 -3.95 -28.81
C ASP A 74 14.19 -3.23 -27.48
N GLN A 75 15.27 -2.91 -26.74
CA GLN A 75 15.17 -2.19 -25.47
C GLN A 75 14.67 -0.75 -25.64
N LEU A 76 15.09 -0.08 -26.71
CA LEU A 76 14.62 1.27 -27.05
C LEU A 76 13.13 1.28 -27.42
N ALA A 77 12.63 0.24 -28.09
CA ALA A 77 11.21 0.11 -28.40
C ALA A 77 10.38 -0.10 -27.11
N ASN A 78 10.87 -0.92 -26.19
CA ASN A 78 10.22 -1.12 -24.89
C ASN A 78 10.20 0.19 -24.07
N GLU A 79 11.31 0.91 -24.00
CA GLU A 79 11.41 2.23 -23.35
C GLU A 79 10.40 3.24 -23.94
N ARG A 80 10.26 3.28 -25.27
CA ARG A 80 9.31 4.20 -25.93
C ARG A 80 7.84 3.87 -25.61
N ASN A 81 7.54 2.62 -25.30
CA ASN A 81 6.20 2.19 -24.89
C ASN A 81 5.97 2.35 -23.37
N ASN A 82 7.05 2.57 -22.61
CA ASN A 82 7.06 2.69 -21.16
C ASN A 82 7.50 4.09 -20.69
N ILE A 83 6.86 5.15 -21.23
CA ILE A 83 7.10 6.51 -20.73
C ILE A 83 6.25 6.72 -19.46
N THR A 84 6.93 6.88 -18.33
CA THR A 84 6.35 6.89 -16.98
C THR A 84 6.35 8.27 -16.32
N GLU A 85 7.36 9.11 -16.60
CA GLU A 85 7.57 10.37 -15.88
C GLU A 85 7.56 11.62 -16.77
N PRO A 86 7.16 12.78 -16.22
CA PRO A 86 7.32 14.07 -16.90
C PRO A 86 8.79 14.35 -17.24
N GLY A 87 9.07 14.70 -18.50
CA GLY A 87 10.43 14.99 -18.99
C GLY A 87 11.18 13.77 -19.56
N GLU A 88 10.70 12.55 -19.31
CA GLU A 88 11.31 11.32 -19.85
C GLU A 88 11.17 11.24 -21.37
N ARG A 89 10.01 11.62 -21.90
CA ARG A 89 9.74 11.61 -23.35
C ARG A 89 10.76 12.44 -24.13
N GLU A 90 11.08 13.62 -23.63
CA GLU A 90 12.02 14.54 -24.25
C GLU A 90 13.45 13.97 -24.26
N GLU A 91 13.85 13.27 -23.20
CA GLU A 91 15.14 12.58 -23.15
C GLU A 91 15.16 11.34 -24.05
N VAL A 92 14.07 10.58 -24.15
CA VAL A 92 13.94 9.44 -25.08
C VAL A 92 14.01 9.90 -26.55
N ILE A 93 13.39 11.02 -26.90
CA ILE A 93 13.50 11.60 -28.25
C ILE A 93 14.96 11.98 -28.56
N GLN A 94 15.65 12.58 -27.60
CA GLN A 94 17.05 12.97 -27.75
C GLN A 94 17.98 11.74 -27.79
N LEU A 95 17.66 10.68 -27.03
CA LEU A 95 18.32 9.38 -27.09
C LEU A 95 18.22 8.78 -28.49
N VAL A 96 17.00 8.69 -29.05
CA VAL A 96 16.77 8.18 -30.42
C VAL A 96 17.58 8.99 -31.43
N THR A 97 17.61 10.31 -31.29
CA THR A 97 18.37 11.19 -32.18
C THR A 97 19.88 10.94 -32.10
N ALA A 98 20.42 10.79 -30.89
CA ALA A 98 21.83 10.47 -30.68
C ALA A 98 22.18 9.05 -31.17
N TYR A 99 21.30 8.09 -30.93
CA TYR A 99 21.46 6.70 -31.35
C TYR A 99 21.45 6.55 -32.87
N ASN A 100 20.54 7.23 -33.57
CA ASN A 100 20.51 7.23 -35.04
C ASN A 100 21.79 7.83 -35.65
N LYS A 101 22.43 8.79 -34.95
CA LYS A 101 23.76 9.29 -35.35
C LYS A 101 24.85 8.24 -35.08
N LEU A 102 24.74 7.47 -34.00
CA LEU A 102 25.72 6.44 -33.66
C LEU A 102 25.74 5.28 -34.67
N THR A 103 24.56 4.88 -35.18
CA THR A 103 24.39 3.76 -36.11
C THR A 103 24.35 4.17 -37.58
N GLY A 104 24.26 5.48 -37.86
CA GLY A 104 24.19 6.02 -39.21
C GLY A 104 25.47 5.81 -40.02
N ALA A 105 25.33 5.36 -41.26
CA ALA A 105 26.46 5.11 -42.18
C ALA A 105 27.28 6.37 -42.55
N GLY A 106 26.79 7.57 -42.23
CA GLY A 106 27.46 8.85 -42.50
C GLY A 106 28.34 9.37 -41.37
N THR A 107 28.41 8.69 -40.22
CA THR A 107 29.19 9.16 -39.07
C THR A 107 30.66 8.78 -39.20
N LEU A 108 31.53 9.79 -39.14
CA LEU A 108 32.97 9.57 -39.24
C LEU A 108 33.48 8.82 -38.00
N PRO A 109 34.51 7.95 -38.13
CA PRO A 109 35.08 7.24 -36.99
C PRO A 109 35.52 8.13 -35.82
N ALA A 110 35.97 9.36 -36.12
CA ALA A 110 36.37 10.35 -35.13
C ALA A 110 35.20 10.88 -34.28
N ASP A 111 33.97 10.85 -34.81
CA ASP A 111 32.77 11.40 -34.16
C ASP A 111 32.00 10.34 -33.37
N LEU A 112 32.33 9.05 -33.55
CA LEU A 112 31.63 7.93 -32.89
C LEU A 112 31.71 8.02 -31.35
N LEU A 113 32.90 8.30 -30.80
CA LEU A 113 33.09 8.39 -29.34
C LEU A 113 32.30 9.56 -28.70
N PRO A 114 32.34 10.80 -29.23
CA PRO A 114 31.48 11.88 -28.76
C PRO A 114 29.98 11.55 -28.83
N VAL A 115 29.53 10.91 -29.91
CA VAL A 115 28.11 10.54 -30.10
C VAL A 115 27.69 9.44 -29.12
N GLU A 116 28.53 8.43 -28.89
CA GLU A 116 28.28 7.39 -27.89
C GLU A 116 28.17 7.97 -26.47
N ARG A 117 29.04 8.93 -26.12
CA ARG A 117 28.96 9.64 -24.83
C ARG A 117 27.64 10.39 -24.67
N GLU A 118 27.12 10.98 -25.75
CA GLU A 118 25.81 11.62 -25.75
C GLU A 118 24.70 10.60 -25.52
N VAL A 119 24.71 9.44 -26.21
CA VAL A 119 23.75 8.34 -25.95
C VAL A 119 23.79 7.93 -24.47
N ARG A 120 24.98 7.69 -23.91
CA ARG A 120 25.15 7.36 -22.49
C ARG A 120 24.64 8.44 -21.55
N ARG A 121 24.80 9.71 -21.93
CA ARG A 121 24.29 10.84 -21.14
C ARG A 121 22.76 10.86 -21.14
N ARG A 122 22.12 10.60 -22.28
CA ARG A 122 20.65 10.50 -22.37
C ARG A 122 20.10 9.35 -21.55
N LEU A 123 20.74 8.18 -21.60
CA LEU A 123 20.38 7.03 -20.76
C LEU A 123 20.48 7.39 -19.26
N ARG A 124 21.56 8.06 -18.83
CA ARG A 124 21.68 8.54 -17.43
C ARG A 124 20.58 9.53 -17.05
N ASN A 125 20.21 10.44 -17.94
CA ASN A 125 19.14 11.40 -17.66
C ASN A 125 17.78 10.70 -17.46
N ILE A 126 17.48 9.70 -18.29
CA ILE A 126 16.27 8.86 -18.14
C ILE A 126 16.31 8.10 -16.81
N GLU A 127 17.46 7.51 -16.47
CA GLU A 127 17.67 6.85 -15.18
C GLU A 127 17.44 7.80 -13.99
N ASP A 128 17.99 9.02 -14.05
CA ASP A 128 17.86 10.02 -13.00
C ASP A 128 16.41 10.48 -12.80
N ILE A 129 15.66 10.69 -13.88
CA ILE A 129 14.24 11.05 -13.84
C ILE A 129 13.44 9.96 -13.12
N ASN A 130 13.64 8.70 -13.54
CA ASN A 130 12.94 7.55 -12.97
C ASN A 130 13.34 7.29 -11.51
N MET A 131 14.62 7.41 -11.18
CA MET A 131 15.12 7.24 -9.81
C MET A 131 14.56 8.31 -8.86
N GLN A 132 14.54 9.57 -9.29
CA GLN A 132 13.95 10.66 -8.50
C GLN A 132 12.45 10.45 -8.29
N ALA A 133 11.75 9.95 -9.30
CA ALA A 133 10.35 9.59 -9.16
C ALA A 133 10.13 8.47 -8.14
N ILE A 134 10.92 7.40 -8.19
CA ILE A 134 10.89 6.30 -7.22
C ILE A 134 11.09 6.84 -5.80
N VAL A 135 12.10 7.68 -5.57
CA VAL A 135 12.38 8.27 -4.24
C VAL A 135 11.20 9.13 -3.77
N ARG A 136 10.68 10.01 -4.62
CA ARG A 136 9.53 10.88 -4.30
C ARG A 136 8.29 10.06 -3.93
N LYS A 137 7.99 9.03 -4.71
CA LYS A 137 6.83 8.15 -4.52
C LYS A 137 7.00 7.26 -3.28
N HIS A 138 8.21 6.80 -3.00
CA HIS A 138 8.56 6.07 -1.77
C HIS A 138 8.30 6.92 -0.52
N GLU A 139 8.80 8.17 -0.48
CA GLU A 139 8.57 9.06 0.67
C GLU A 139 7.09 9.43 0.83
N ALA A 140 6.36 9.60 -0.28
CA ALA A 140 4.91 9.81 -0.24
C ALA A 140 4.16 8.59 0.34
N ALA A 141 4.53 7.38 -0.07
CA ALA A 141 3.95 6.13 0.44
C ALA A 141 4.23 5.97 1.94
N LYS A 142 5.48 6.20 2.37
CA LYS A 142 5.89 6.18 3.78
C LYS A 142 5.08 7.18 4.63
N THR A 143 4.91 8.39 4.13
CA THR A 143 4.09 9.41 4.81
C THR A 143 2.62 8.99 4.91
N SER A 144 2.07 8.34 3.87
CA SER A 144 0.71 7.80 3.88
C SER A 144 0.54 6.70 4.93
N VAL A 145 1.49 5.75 4.98
CA VAL A 145 1.51 4.68 5.99
C VAL A 145 1.55 5.26 7.40
N GLN A 146 2.41 6.24 7.67
CA GLN A 146 2.49 6.88 8.99
C GLN A 146 1.17 7.52 9.42
N LYS A 147 0.49 8.23 8.51
CA LYS A 147 -0.83 8.82 8.79
C LYS A 147 -1.89 7.74 9.06
N ALA A 148 -1.92 6.69 8.24
CA ALA A 148 -2.84 5.57 8.42
C ALA A 148 -2.60 4.85 9.77
N THR A 149 -1.34 4.60 10.12
CA THR A 149 -0.96 4.00 11.41
C THR A 149 -1.40 4.87 12.58
N MET A 150 -1.19 6.19 12.51
CA MET A 150 -1.62 7.11 13.57
C MET A 150 -3.14 7.09 13.76
N LEU A 151 -3.90 7.17 12.66
CA LEU A 151 -5.36 7.17 12.72
C LEU A 151 -5.91 5.81 13.20
N LEU A 152 -5.42 4.70 12.67
CA LEU A 152 -5.81 3.36 13.11
C LEU A 152 -5.43 3.11 14.57
N GLY A 153 -4.29 3.62 15.03
CA GLY A 153 -3.90 3.57 16.43
C GLY A 153 -4.86 4.34 17.34
N LEU A 154 -5.32 5.52 16.92
CA LEU A 154 -6.27 6.34 17.67
C LEU A 154 -7.67 5.69 17.70
N VAL A 155 -8.18 5.26 16.55
CA VAL A 155 -9.48 4.56 16.44
C VAL A 155 -9.42 3.21 17.18
N GLY A 156 -8.32 2.49 17.08
CA GLY A 156 -8.08 1.23 17.79
C GLY A 156 -8.07 1.44 19.31
N SER A 157 -7.41 2.49 19.79
CA SER A 157 -7.40 2.86 21.21
C SER A 157 -8.80 3.23 21.72
N PHE A 158 -9.56 3.99 20.94
CA PHE A 158 -10.95 4.32 21.25
C PHE A 158 -11.85 3.08 21.29
N THR A 159 -11.69 2.18 20.31
CA THR A 159 -12.42 0.90 20.23
C THR A 159 -12.09 0.01 21.43
N PHE A 160 -10.82 -0.04 21.84
CA PHE A 160 -10.39 -0.73 23.04
C PHE A 160 -11.07 -0.18 24.30
N LEU A 161 -11.15 1.14 24.47
CA LEU A 161 -11.84 1.75 25.61
C LEU A 161 -13.33 1.40 25.65
N ILE A 162 -13.99 1.37 24.49
CA ILE A 162 -15.39 0.93 24.38
C ILE A 162 -15.53 -0.53 24.82
N LEU A 163 -14.69 -1.43 24.28
CA LEU A 163 -14.69 -2.85 24.60
C LEU A 163 -14.39 -3.08 26.09
N PHE A 164 -13.40 -2.37 26.64
CA PHE A 164 -13.02 -2.45 28.04
C PHE A 164 -14.14 -1.99 28.97
N SER A 165 -14.78 -0.86 28.65
CA SER A 165 -15.96 -0.38 29.37
C SER A 165 -17.10 -1.40 29.32
N PHE A 166 -17.34 -2.01 28.16
CA PHE A 166 -18.37 -3.04 28.01
C PHE A 166 -18.06 -4.28 28.85
N MET A 167 -16.81 -4.74 28.84
CA MET A 167 -16.31 -5.86 29.63
C MET A 167 -16.48 -5.61 31.14
N ALA A 168 -16.11 -4.42 31.62
CA ALA A 168 -16.23 -4.05 33.03
C ALA A 168 -17.69 -3.93 33.50
N ASN A 169 -18.60 -3.45 32.63
CA ASN A 169 -20.02 -3.33 32.95
C ASN A 169 -20.84 -4.61 32.70
N PHE A 170 -20.28 -5.59 31.99
CA PHE A 170 -20.94 -6.85 31.64
C PHE A 170 -21.54 -7.61 32.83
N PRO A 171 -20.86 -7.73 34.00
CA PRO A 171 -21.41 -8.44 35.15
C PRO A 171 -22.71 -7.83 35.67
N GLY A 172 -22.85 -6.51 35.60
CA GLY A 172 -24.06 -5.81 36.06
C GLY A 172 -25.30 -6.11 35.22
N PHE A 173 -25.12 -6.35 33.92
CA PHE A 173 -26.23 -6.53 32.98
C PHE A 173 -26.66 -7.99 32.79
N VAL A 174 -25.75 -8.94 32.95
CA VAL A 174 -26.02 -10.37 32.67
C VAL A 174 -25.67 -11.26 33.85
N ALA A 175 -24.45 -11.17 34.38
CA ALA A 175 -23.97 -12.11 35.39
C ALA A 175 -24.74 -11.98 36.72
N ASN A 176 -25.02 -10.74 37.16
CA ASN A 176 -25.70 -10.48 38.44
C ASN A 176 -27.16 -10.99 38.45
N PRO A 177 -28.02 -10.67 37.46
CA PRO A 177 -29.37 -11.24 37.39
C PRO A 177 -29.37 -12.77 37.27
N LEU A 178 -28.43 -13.34 36.50
CA LEU A 178 -28.31 -14.79 36.34
C LEU A 178 -27.89 -15.47 37.64
N ARG A 179 -26.95 -14.86 38.38
CA ARG A 179 -26.51 -15.33 39.69
C ARG A 179 -27.65 -15.29 40.71
N GLN A 180 -28.42 -14.19 40.74
CA GLN A 180 -29.61 -14.07 41.60
C GLN A 180 -30.67 -15.13 41.27
N LEU A 181 -30.88 -15.44 39.98
CA LEU A 181 -31.77 -16.51 39.54
C LEU A 181 -31.27 -17.88 40.01
N LEU A 182 -29.99 -18.18 39.80
CA LEU A 182 -29.34 -19.44 40.22
C LEU A 182 -29.41 -19.63 41.73
N ASP A 183 -29.13 -18.58 42.50
CA ASP A 183 -29.22 -18.60 43.96
C ASP A 183 -30.68 -18.82 44.41
N GLY A 184 -31.65 -18.19 43.72
CA GLY A 184 -33.08 -18.44 43.94
C GLY A 184 -33.48 -19.89 43.69
N ILE A 185 -33.02 -20.51 42.59
CA ILE A 185 -33.29 -21.93 42.28
C ILE A 185 -32.67 -22.84 43.34
N ARG A 186 -31.44 -22.56 43.79
CA ARG A 186 -30.79 -23.32 44.87
C ARG A 186 -31.56 -23.25 46.19
N GLN A 187 -32.07 -22.06 46.54
CA GLN A 187 -32.89 -21.85 47.74
C GLN A 187 -34.18 -22.68 47.72
N ILE A 188 -34.84 -22.73 46.55
CA ILE A 188 -36.03 -23.57 46.33
C ILE A 188 -35.68 -25.07 46.48
N GLY A 189 -34.54 -25.50 45.92
CA GLY A 189 -34.04 -26.86 46.09
C GLY A 189 -33.78 -27.24 47.56
N ASN A 190 -33.36 -26.28 48.38
CA ASN A 190 -33.17 -26.44 49.82
C ASN A 190 -34.47 -26.28 50.65
N ARG A 191 -35.64 -26.30 50.02
CA ARG A 191 -36.97 -26.11 50.64
C ARG A 191 -37.14 -24.77 51.36
N ASN A 192 -36.31 -23.77 51.08
CA ASN A 192 -36.47 -22.42 51.65
C ASN A 192 -37.39 -21.56 50.78
N TYR A 193 -38.70 -21.81 50.90
CA TYR A 193 -39.72 -21.11 50.10
C TYR A 193 -40.05 -19.69 50.58
N LYS A 194 -39.46 -19.23 51.69
CA LYS A 194 -39.68 -17.86 52.24
C LYS A 194 -38.78 -16.80 51.61
N GLN A 195 -37.77 -17.21 50.84
CA GLN A 195 -36.85 -16.31 50.17
C GLN A 195 -37.60 -15.47 49.11
N ARG A 196 -37.80 -14.18 49.37
CA ARG A 196 -38.31 -13.24 48.36
C ARG A 196 -37.17 -12.81 47.45
N LEU A 197 -37.25 -13.20 46.18
CA LEU A 197 -36.40 -12.63 45.14
C LEU A 197 -36.92 -11.22 44.85
N GLU A 198 -36.29 -10.21 45.45
CA GLU A 198 -36.51 -8.83 45.04
C GLU A 198 -35.80 -8.59 43.71
N PHE A 199 -36.50 -8.86 42.62
CA PHE A 199 -36.17 -8.24 41.35
C PHE A 199 -36.45 -6.75 41.53
N LYS A 200 -35.41 -5.92 41.71
CA LYS A 200 -35.55 -4.46 41.64
C LYS A 200 -36.05 -4.13 40.23
N ASN A 201 -37.36 -3.96 40.16
CA ASN A 201 -38.16 -3.82 38.96
C ASN A 201 -37.96 -2.44 38.33
N ASN A 202 -36.81 -2.22 37.72
CA ASN A 202 -36.66 -1.19 36.69
C ASN A 202 -36.90 -1.85 35.32
N TRP A 203 -38.09 -2.42 35.10
CA TRP A 203 -38.48 -3.05 33.82
C TRP A 203 -38.42 -2.07 32.64
#